data_AF-A0AA40GHB9-F1
#
_entry.id   AF-A0AA40GHB9-F1
#
_cell.length_a   1.000
_cell.length_b   1.000
_cell.length_c   1.000
_cell.angle_alpha   90.00
_cell.angle_beta   90.00
_cell.angle_gamma   90.00
#
_symmetry.space_group_name_H-M   'P 1'
#
loop_
_entity.id
_entity.type
_entity.pdbx_description
1 polymer ?
#
loop_
_entity_poly.entity_id
_entity_poly.type
_entity_poly.pdbx_seq_one_letter_code
_entity_poly.pdbx_strand_id
1 'polypeptide(L)'
;MILSAGAINSSKVLMLPGTRPRKELEKYDIQVIRNISVGRNLQDHAITSGFMIGLNFTSRNENISMIEEDIFNYRMAHGGPLSEIGTLSSCGFTQTFYEHEKGIPDIQFVYLGASREDFLNDPAESLDMNVNPLSYYNAIYVLPLLLSLKRRGFITERNDLL
;
A
#
# COMPACT_ATOMS: atom_id res chain seq x y z
N MET A 1 29.57 -0.88 -2.84
CA MET A 1 28.33 -1.68 -2.98
C MET A 1 27.15 -0.83 -2.54
N ILE A 2 26.07 -0.78 -3.32
CA ILE A 2 24.81 -0.08 -3.01
C ILE A 2 23.73 -1.16 -2.88
N LEU A 3 22.87 -1.07 -1.87
CA LEU A 3 21.80 -2.03 -1.60
C LEU A 3 20.44 -1.37 -1.82
N SER A 4 19.59 -1.97 -2.67
CA SER A 4 18.31 -1.42 -3.10
C SER A 4 17.19 -2.46 -3.12
N ALA A 5 17.12 -3.34 -2.12
CA ALA A 5 16.11 -4.40 -2.02
C ALA A 5 14.82 -3.97 -1.29
N GLY A 6 14.58 -2.66 -1.15
CA GLY A 6 13.44 -2.09 -0.42
C GLY A 6 13.59 -2.16 1.11
N ALA A 7 12.65 -1.54 1.84
CA ALA A 7 12.72 -1.44 3.31
C ALA A 7 12.79 -2.80 4.01
N ILE A 8 12.04 -3.79 3.50
CA ILE A 8 12.00 -5.14 4.06
C ILE A 8 13.27 -5.91 3.73
N ASN A 9 13.55 -6.21 2.46
CA ASN A 9 14.63 -7.13 2.13
C ASN A 9 16.03 -6.49 2.27
N SER A 10 16.17 -5.17 2.15
CA SER A 10 17.46 -4.54 2.47
C SER A 10 17.82 -4.73 3.93
N SER A 11 16.84 -4.66 4.83
CA SER A 11 17.08 -4.91 6.26
C SER A 11 17.54 -6.35 6.49
N LYS A 12 16.90 -7.34 5.85
CA LYS A 12 17.27 -8.76 5.90
C LYS A 12 18.70 -9.02 5.44
N VAL A 13 19.07 -8.49 4.27
CA VAL A 13 20.43 -8.64 3.71
C VAL A 13 21.49 -8.04 4.63
N LEU A 14 21.17 -6.93 5.32
CA LEU A 14 22.07 -6.29 6.27
C LEU A 14 22.08 -6.95 7.66
N MET A 15 21.11 -7.83 7.97
CA MET A 15 21.01 -8.60 9.21
C MET A 15 21.92 -9.85 9.21
N LEU A 16 23.16 -9.68 8.75
CA LEU A 16 24.20 -10.69 8.86
C LEU A 16 24.49 -11.03 10.34
N PRO A 17 25.03 -12.23 10.64
CA PRO A 17 25.49 -12.56 11.98
C PRO A 17 26.46 -11.48 12.48
N GLY A 18 26.16 -10.91 13.64
CA GLY A 18 27.01 -9.89 14.26
C GLY A 18 26.72 -8.44 13.89
N THR A 19 25.76 -8.13 13.01
CA THR A 19 25.41 -6.74 12.60
C THR A 19 24.04 -6.25 13.12
N ARG A 20 23.60 -6.76 14.26
CA ARG A 20 22.33 -6.40 14.93
C ARG A 20 22.58 -5.65 16.23
N PRO A 21 21.54 -5.11 16.90
CA PRO A 21 21.70 -4.56 18.24
C PRO A 21 22.37 -5.57 19.17
N ARG A 22 23.40 -5.13 19.89
CA ARG A 22 24.19 -5.98 20.81
C ARG A 22 23.33 -6.88 21.70
N LYS A 23 22.27 -6.31 22.29
CA LYS A 23 21.33 -7.04 23.18
C LYS A 23 20.59 -8.20 22.50
N GLU A 24 20.47 -8.20 21.17
CA GLU A 24 19.86 -9.31 20.43
C GLU A 24 20.89 -10.40 20.11
N LEU A 25 22.12 -10.01 19.79
CA LEU A 25 23.21 -10.94 19.47
C LEU A 25 23.70 -11.71 20.70
N GLU A 26 23.81 -11.03 21.84
CA GLU A 26 24.25 -11.61 23.12
C GLU A 26 23.30 -12.71 23.64
N LYS A 27 22.02 -12.70 23.25
CA LYS A 27 21.07 -13.76 23.63
C LYS A 27 21.36 -15.11 23.00
N TYR A 28 22.10 -15.11 21.90
CA TYR A 28 22.39 -16.29 21.09
C TYR A 28 23.89 -16.55 20.97
N ASP A 29 24.69 -15.97 21.87
CA ASP A 29 26.16 -16.06 21.88
C ASP A 29 26.81 -15.68 20.53
N ILE A 30 26.17 -14.78 19.76
CA ILE A 30 26.69 -14.32 18.47
C ILE A 30 27.67 -13.18 18.70
N GLN A 31 28.89 -13.31 18.16
CA GLN A 31 29.90 -12.25 18.21
C GLN A 31 29.37 -10.96 17.56
N VAL A 32 29.45 -9.85 18.29
CA VAL A 32 29.08 -8.52 17.76
C VAL A 32 30.20 -8.00 16.87
N ILE A 33 30.00 -8.08 15.55
CA ILE A 33 30.89 -7.48 14.55
C ILE A 33 30.65 -5.97 14.47
N ARG A 34 29.38 -5.54 14.43
CA ARG A 34 28.98 -4.13 14.37
C ARG A 34 27.64 -3.91 15.05
N ASN A 35 27.63 -3.07 16.08
CA ASN A 35 26.41 -2.72 16.80
C ASN A 35 25.62 -1.63 16.04
N ILE A 36 24.77 -2.05 15.09
CA ILE A 36 23.91 -1.16 14.30
C ILE A 36 22.45 -1.60 14.41
N SER A 37 21.54 -0.63 14.39
CA SER A 37 20.09 -0.83 14.60
C SER A 37 19.36 -1.27 13.33
N VAL A 38 19.89 -2.27 12.61
CA VAL A 38 19.28 -2.77 11.36
C VAL A 38 17.89 -3.35 11.66
N GLY A 39 16.92 -3.05 10.78
CA GLY A 39 15.53 -3.49 10.91
C GLY A 39 14.68 -2.70 11.89
N ARG A 40 15.22 -1.69 12.58
CA ARG A 40 14.43 -0.80 13.45
C ARG A 40 13.87 0.39 12.67
N ASN A 41 12.91 1.09 13.29
CA ASN A 41 12.27 2.29 12.72
C ASN A 41 11.46 2.02 11.43
N LEU A 42 10.83 0.85 11.32
CA LEU A 42 9.91 0.57 10.22
C LEU A 42 8.70 1.50 10.34
N GLN A 43 8.38 2.15 9.24
CA GLN A 43 7.24 3.05 9.10
C GLN A 43 6.45 2.62 7.88
N ASP A 44 5.13 2.75 7.98
CA ASP A 44 4.18 2.54 6.91
C ASP A 44 3.01 3.50 7.13
N HIS A 45 2.22 3.77 6.09
CA HIS A 45 0.99 4.56 6.21
C HIS A 45 -0.18 3.61 6.46
N ALA A 46 -0.86 3.79 7.60
CA ALA A 46 -2.02 2.97 7.94
C ALA A 46 -3.24 3.50 7.20
N ILE A 47 -3.84 2.62 6.39
CA ILE A 47 -5.15 2.83 5.79
C ILE A 47 -6.21 2.50 6.83
N THR A 48 -7.25 3.33 6.93
CA THR A 48 -8.42 3.07 7.77
C THR A 48 -9.67 2.93 6.93
N SER A 49 -10.69 2.29 7.48
CA SER A 49 -12.00 2.16 6.81
C SER A 49 -12.58 3.56 6.55
N GLY A 50 -12.96 3.79 5.30
CA GLY A 50 -13.60 5.02 4.87
C GLY A 50 -15.08 4.82 4.57
N PHE A 51 -15.54 5.46 3.50
CA PHE A 51 -16.89 5.30 2.98
C PHE A 51 -16.85 5.15 1.46
N MET A 52 -17.95 4.69 0.88
CA MET A 52 -18.12 4.53 -0.56
C MET A 52 -19.13 5.54 -1.09
N ILE A 53 -18.87 6.07 -2.28
CA ILE A 53 -19.81 6.88 -3.06
C ILE A 53 -20.19 6.07 -4.30
N GLY A 54 -21.47 5.71 -4.43
CA GLY A 54 -22.00 5.14 -5.66
C GLY A 54 -22.13 6.21 -6.74
N LEU A 55 -21.70 5.89 -7.97
CA LEU A 55 -21.80 6.79 -9.10
C LEU A 55 -23.10 6.56 -9.87
N ASN A 56 -23.55 7.58 -10.59
CA ASN A 56 -24.69 7.48 -11.52
C ASN A 56 -24.27 7.02 -12.92
N PHE A 57 -22.99 6.72 -13.12
CA PHE A 57 -22.42 6.17 -14.35
C PHE A 57 -21.47 5.03 -14.02
N THR A 58 -21.18 4.20 -15.02
CA THR A 58 -20.14 3.17 -14.95
C THR A 58 -19.01 3.56 -15.88
N SER A 59 -17.78 3.61 -15.37
CA SER A 59 -16.58 3.95 -16.17
C SER A 59 -16.36 2.92 -17.29
N ARG A 60 -16.41 1.63 -16.94
CA ARG A 60 -16.37 0.52 -17.88
C ARG A 60 -17.11 -0.68 -17.29
N ASN A 61 -17.91 -1.35 -18.12
CA ASN A 61 -18.60 -2.57 -17.71
C ASN A 61 -17.70 -3.78 -17.95
N GLU A 62 -17.89 -4.84 -17.17
CA GLU A 62 -17.17 -6.12 -17.26
C GLU A 62 -17.68 -7.00 -18.42
N ASN A 63 -18.14 -6.38 -19.51
CA ASN A 63 -18.59 -7.11 -20.69
C ASN A 63 -17.37 -7.64 -21.46
N ILE A 64 -17.39 -8.94 -21.80
CA ILE A 64 -16.27 -9.62 -22.49
C ILE A 64 -15.84 -8.88 -23.76
N SER A 65 -16.78 -8.45 -24.61
CA SER A 65 -16.43 -7.75 -25.85
C SER A 65 -15.77 -6.40 -25.61
N MET A 66 -16.15 -5.68 -24.54
CA MET A 66 -15.49 -4.42 -24.15
C MET A 66 -14.09 -4.68 -23.60
N ILE A 67 -13.92 -5.73 -22.80
CA ILE A 67 -12.60 -6.15 -22.28
C ILE A 67 -11.67 -6.52 -23.44
N GLU A 68 -12.15 -7.27 -24.44
CA GLU A 68 -11.39 -7.62 -25.63
C GLU A 68 -10.96 -6.38 -26.42
N GLU A 69 -11.85 -5.39 -26.58
CA GLU A 69 -11.54 -4.11 -27.21
C GLU A 69 -10.47 -3.34 -26.43
N ASP A 70 -10.59 -3.25 -25.10
CA ASP A 70 -9.62 -2.55 -24.26
C ASP A 70 -8.25 -3.24 -24.27
N ILE A 71 -8.21 -4.58 -24.32
CA ILE A 71 -6.99 -5.36 -24.54
C ILE A 71 -6.37 -5.02 -25.91
N PHE A 72 -7.17 -5.00 -26.97
CA PHE A 72 -6.68 -4.69 -28.31
C PHE A 72 -6.12 -3.26 -28.38
N ASN A 73 -6.83 -2.29 -27.81
CA ASN A 73 -6.42 -0.89 -27.73
C ASN A 73 -5.10 -0.74 -26.98
N TYR A 74 -4.95 -1.41 -25.83
CA TYR A 74 -3.69 -1.39 -25.08
C TYR A 74 -2.53 -2.02 -25.87
N ARG A 75 -2.79 -3.14 -26.57
CA ARG A 75 -1.76 -3.82 -27.36
C ARG A 75 -1.31 -3.03 -28.58
N MET A 76 -2.23 -2.36 -29.26
CA MET A 76 -1.93 -1.66 -30.52
C MET A 76 -1.46 -0.22 -30.30
N ALA A 77 -2.08 0.51 -29.38
CA ALA A 77 -1.85 1.93 -29.18
C ALA A 77 -1.19 2.27 -27.84
N HIS A 78 -0.96 1.29 -26.96
CA HIS A 78 -0.44 1.50 -25.60
C HIS A 78 -1.25 2.51 -24.78
N GLY A 79 -2.55 2.58 -25.07
CA GLY A 79 -3.49 3.48 -24.42
C GLY A 79 -4.78 2.77 -24.02
N GLY A 80 -5.77 3.56 -23.60
CA GLY A 80 -7.07 3.07 -23.16
C GLY A 80 -7.07 2.61 -21.70
N PRO A 81 -8.20 2.04 -21.22
CA PRO A 81 -8.44 1.83 -19.79
C PRO A 81 -7.41 0.94 -19.07
N LEU A 82 -6.74 0.02 -19.77
CA LEU A 82 -5.69 -0.84 -19.20
C LEU A 82 -4.36 -0.12 -18.98
N SER A 83 -4.19 1.09 -19.53
CA SER A 83 -3.03 1.95 -19.29
C SER A 83 -3.23 2.93 -18.13
N GLU A 84 -4.39 2.90 -17.47
CA GLU A 84 -4.77 3.82 -16.42
C GLU A 84 -4.83 3.16 -15.04
N ILE A 85 -4.63 3.98 -14.01
CA ILE A 85 -4.78 3.58 -12.59
C ILE A 85 -6.15 3.97 -12.02
N GLY A 86 -7.09 4.38 -12.88
CA GLY A 86 -8.44 4.80 -12.48
C GLY A 86 -8.43 6.01 -11.55
N THR A 87 -9.28 5.96 -10.52
CA THR A 87 -9.47 7.06 -9.56
C THR A 87 -8.24 7.33 -8.69
N LEU A 88 -7.30 6.38 -8.60
CA LEU A 88 -6.03 6.53 -7.85
C LEU A 88 -5.12 7.61 -8.44
N SER A 89 -5.40 8.08 -9.67
CA SER A 89 -4.73 9.22 -10.28
C SER A 89 -4.92 10.53 -9.51
N SER A 90 -5.88 10.58 -8.58
CA SER A 90 -6.14 11.72 -7.72
C SER A 90 -6.12 11.32 -6.25
N CYS A 91 -5.73 12.27 -5.40
CA CYS A 91 -5.81 12.14 -3.94
C CYS A 91 -5.98 13.52 -3.31
N GLY A 92 -6.45 13.54 -2.06
CA GLY A 92 -6.59 14.76 -1.27
C GLY A 92 -5.67 14.74 -0.05
N PHE A 93 -5.15 15.88 0.35
CA PHE A 93 -4.40 16.02 1.60
C PHE A 93 -5.13 16.99 2.52
N THR A 94 -5.27 16.62 3.79
CA THR A 94 -5.89 17.49 4.78
C THR A 94 -5.12 17.48 6.08
N GLN A 95 -5.17 18.62 6.76
CA GLN A 95 -4.69 18.77 8.13
C GLN A 95 -5.90 18.68 9.07
N THR A 96 -5.93 17.67 9.92
CA THR A 96 -6.93 17.52 10.97
C THR A 96 -6.57 18.36 12.19
N PHE A 97 -7.50 18.45 13.14
CA PHE A 97 -7.26 19.12 14.42
C PHE A 97 -6.27 18.38 15.34
N TYR A 98 -5.84 17.17 15.00
CA TYR A 98 -4.82 16.41 15.73
C TYR A 98 -3.39 16.78 15.33
N GLU A 99 -3.20 17.47 14.20
CA GLU A 99 -1.90 17.96 13.75
C GLU A 99 -1.72 19.43 14.12
N HIS A 100 -0.73 19.71 14.96
CA HIS A 100 -0.49 21.03 15.54
C HIS A 100 0.51 21.85 14.74
N GLU A 101 1.30 21.21 13.86
CA GLU A 101 2.20 21.92 12.95
C GLU A 101 1.39 22.46 11.77
N LYS A 102 1.26 23.79 11.71
CA LYS A 102 0.45 24.47 10.70
C LYS A 102 0.98 24.22 9.29
N GLY A 103 0.10 23.80 8.38
CA GLY A 103 0.42 23.58 6.97
C GLY A 103 0.96 22.19 6.66
N ILE A 104 0.93 21.26 7.63
CA ILE A 104 1.34 19.87 7.43
C ILE A 104 0.08 18.99 7.42
N PRO A 105 -0.17 18.23 6.34
CA PRO A 105 -1.25 17.25 6.33
C PRO A 105 -0.86 16.01 7.13
N ASP A 106 -1.76 15.54 7.97
CA ASP A 106 -1.68 14.27 8.69
C ASP A 106 -2.55 13.19 8.05
N ILE A 107 -3.49 13.55 7.17
CA ILE A 107 -4.33 12.61 6.43
C ILE A 107 -4.17 12.81 4.91
N GLN A 108 -4.04 11.69 4.20
CA GLN A 108 -4.22 11.59 2.76
C GLN A 108 -5.49 10.79 2.46
N PHE A 109 -6.39 11.32 1.64
CA PHE A 109 -7.51 10.58 1.08
C PHE A 109 -7.09 9.95 -0.24
N VAL A 110 -7.16 8.62 -0.30
CA VAL A 110 -6.95 7.84 -1.52
C VAL A 110 -8.31 7.43 -2.07
N TYR A 111 -8.47 7.56 -3.39
CA TYR A 111 -9.71 7.22 -4.08
C TYR A 111 -9.53 5.92 -4.85
N LEU A 112 -10.22 4.86 -4.43
CA LEU A 112 -10.15 3.56 -5.08
C LEU A 112 -11.45 3.27 -5.83
N GLY A 113 -11.33 2.97 -7.12
CA GLY A 113 -12.46 2.56 -7.94
C GLY A 113 -13.02 1.24 -7.43
N ALA A 114 -14.34 1.14 -7.36
CA ALA A 114 -15.04 0.00 -6.78
C ALA A 114 -16.29 -0.38 -7.58
N SER A 115 -16.78 -1.59 -7.30
CA SER A 115 -18.09 -2.08 -7.71
C SER A 115 -19.08 -1.87 -6.56
N ARG A 116 -20.17 -1.15 -6.84
CA ARG A 116 -21.26 -0.94 -5.90
C ARG A 116 -21.92 -2.28 -5.56
N GLU A 117 -22.07 -3.15 -6.54
CA GLU A 117 -22.67 -4.47 -6.38
C GLU A 117 -21.81 -5.35 -5.46
N ASP A 118 -20.48 -5.31 -5.61
CA ASP A 118 -19.57 -6.07 -4.74
C ASP A 118 -19.67 -5.57 -3.30
N PHE A 119 -19.72 -4.26 -3.08
CA PHE A 119 -19.93 -3.69 -1.75
C PHE A 119 -21.28 -4.08 -1.14
N LEU A 120 -22.35 -4.08 -1.92
CA LEU A 120 -23.68 -4.47 -1.43
C LEU A 120 -23.77 -5.96 -1.09
N ASN A 121 -22.99 -6.81 -1.78
CA ASN A 121 -22.94 -8.24 -1.54
C ASN A 121 -22.04 -8.59 -0.34
N ASP A 122 -20.82 -8.05 -0.29
CA ASP A 122 -19.87 -8.25 0.81
C ASP A 122 -19.07 -6.97 1.11
N PRO A 123 -19.54 -6.14 2.06
CA PRO A 123 -18.84 -4.93 2.45
C PRO A 123 -17.44 -5.16 3.03
N ALA A 124 -17.16 -6.33 3.61
CA ALA A 124 -15.89 -6.59 4.28
C ALA A 124 -14.78 -6.95 3.27
N GLU A 125 -15.12 -7.72 2.24
CA GLU A 125 -14.17 -8.19 1.22
C GLU A 125 -14.20 -7.34 -0.06
N SER A 126 -15.19 -6.46 -0.25
CA SER A 126 -15.27 -5.61 -1.47
C SER A 126 -14.13 -4.59 -1.65
N LEU A 127 -13.24 -4.45 -0.67
CA LEU A 127 -11.98 -3.69 -0.78
C LEU A 127 -10.80 -4.55 -1.23
N ASP A 128 -10.95 -5.88 -1.22
CA ASP A 128 -9.92 -6.77 -1.74
C ASP A 128 -9.74 -6.52 -3.24
N MET A 129 -8.50 -6.63 -3.70
CA MET A 129 -8.17 -6.33 -5.09
C MET A 129 -8.97 -7.23 -6.03
N ASN A 130 -9.95 -6.62 -6.69
CA ASN A 130 -10.74 -7.27 -7.72
C ASN A 130 -9.82 -7.68 -8.88
N VAL A 131 -10.16 -8.76 -9.58
CA VAL A 131 -9.39 -9.21 -10.76
C VAL A 131 -9.54 -8.27 -11.97
N ASN A 132 -10.48 -7.32 -11.88
CA ASN A 132 -10.78 -6.38 -12.94
C ASN A 132 -9.80 -5.19 -12.98
N PRO A 133 -9.59 -4.57 -14.15
CA PRO A 133 -8.74 -3.40 -14.26
C PRO A 133 -9.22 -2.25 -13.36
N LEU A 134 -8.29 -1.49 -12.78
CA LEU A 134 -8.59 -0.39 -11.84
C LEU A 134 -9.46 0.74 -12.44
N SER A 135 -9.53 0.81 -13.76
CA SER A 135 -10.36 1.76 -14.51
C SER A 135 -11.83 1.33 -14.62
N TYR A 136 -12.18 0.13 -14.15
CA TYR A 136 -13.52 -0.45 -14.22
C TYR A 136 -14.18 -0.26 -12.86
N TYR A 137 -15.05 0.74 -12.77
CA TYR A 137 -15.72 1.08 -11.52
C TYR A 137 -17.06 1.78 -11.79
N ASN A 138 -17.98 1.64 -10.85
CA ASN A 138 -19.24 2.40 -10.75
C ASN A 138 -19.46 2.98 -9.34
N ALA A 139 -18.44 2.87 -8.49
CA ALA A 139 -18.37 3.47 -7.17
C ALA A 139 -16.93 3.89 -6.86
N ILE A 140 -16.76 4.72 -5.84
CA ILE A 140 -15.45 5.18 -5.37
C ILE A 140 -15.38 5.02 -3.86
N TYR A 141 -14.40 4.28 -3.38
CA TYR A 141 -13.99 4.31 -1.99
C TYR A 141 -13.14 5.53 -1.69
N VAL A 142 -13.48 6.23 -0.61
CA VAL A 142 -12.68 7.33 -0.06
C VAL A 142 -12.01 6.83 1.20
N LEU A 143 -10.72 6.49 1.10
CA LEU A 143 -9.96 5.85 2.18
C LEU A 143 -8.99 6.85 2.83
N PRO A 144 -9.13 7.16 4.12
CA PRO A 144 -8.16 7.97 4.84
C PRO A 144 -6.92 7.14 5.20
N LEU A 145 -5.75 7.67 4.82
CA LEU A 145 -4.42 7.21 5.18
C LEU A 145 -3.79 8.17 6.18
N LEU A 146 -3.27 7.62 7.27
CA LEU A 146 -2.51 8.38 8.25
C LEU A 146 -1.05 8.54 7.80
N LEU A 147 -0.63 9.78 7.53
CA LEU A 147 0.71 10.11 7.01
C LEU A 147 1.77 10.11 8.12
N SER A 148 1.44 10.67 9.29
CA SER A 148 2.36 10.82 10.42
C SER A 148 2.08 9.83 11.54
N LEU A 149 2.19 8.54 11.24
CA LEU A 149 2.11 7.52 12.30
C LEU A 149 3.24 7.74 13.31
N LYS A 150 2.92 7.85 14.60
CA LYS A 150 3.92 7.90 15.68
C LYS A 150 4.45 6.52 16.05
N ARG A 151 3.73 5.45 15.69
CA ARG A 151 4.17 4.07 15.95
C ARG A 151 5.34 3.70 15.02
N ARG A 152 6.24 2.86 15.52
CA ARG A 152 7.41 2.35 14.79
C ARG A 152 7.47 0.85 14.92
N GLY A 153 7.56 0.17 13.78
CA GLY A 153 7.75 -1.27 13.71
C GLY A 153 9.22 -1.67 13.70
N PHE A 154 9.44 -2.97 13.60
CA PHE A 154 10.76 -3.54 13.35
C PHE A 154 10.63 -4.81 12.50
N ILE A 155 11.72 -5.15 11.84
CA ILE A 155 11.92 -6.39 11.10
C ILE A 155 13.00 -7.18 11.84
N THR A 156 12.82 -8.49 11.92
CA THR A 156 13.82 -9.43 12.43
C THR A 156 13.85 -10.65 11.53
N GLU A 157 15.00 -11.29 11.41
CA GLU A 157 15.04 -12.64 10.87
C GLU A 157 14.39 -13.61 11.84
N ARG A 158 13.57 -14.51 11.30
CA ARG A 158 13.06 -15.68 12.02
C ARG A 158 13.94 -16.85 11.61
N ASN A 159 14.85 -17.25 12.49
CA ASN A 159 15.58 -18.50 12.34
C ASN A 159 14.78 -19.59 13.06
N ASP A 160 14.20 -20.52 12.30
CA ASP A 160 13.55 -21.72 12.86
C ASP A 160 14.59 -22.81 13.28
N LEU A 161 15.86 -22.44 13.38
CA LEU A 161 17.01 -23.29 13.78
C LEU A 161 17.59 -22.91 15.16
N LEU A 162 16.86 -22.08 15.92
CA LEU A 162 17.09 -21.74 17.33
C LEU A 162 15.77 -21.87 18.07
#